data_AF-A0A8J2HBX5-F1
#
_entry.id   AF-A0A8J2HBX5-F1
#
_cell.length_a   1.000
_cell.length_b   1.000
_cell.length_c   1.000
_cell.angle_alpha   90.00
_cell.angle_beta   90.00
_cell.angle_gamma   90.00
#
_symmetry.space_group_name_H-M   'P 1'
#
loop_
_entity.id
_entity.type
_entity.pdbx_description
1 polymer ?
#
loop_
_entity_poly.entity_id
_entity_poly.type
_entity_poly.pdbx_seq_one_letter_code
_entity_poly.pdbx_strand_id
1 'polypeptide(L)'
;MNCKIKSVCYRLFVISQYFFFKIIGLSPWSIDASEIITGNQRIEIYNVIYCFSYIGVCYNIIFILVTSSLNIYCFNYIILMKILDQIFGIFQTTFGFFSSICIIFIVLIITARHKLIMNFINNHLRNFDKNLNTCADYEIKYDCTNDVIFASNFIFTSTIAIVRQFFSKSKLIVFINLPNFLTTWPLIHYTIFINIIKLRFKSINSMLLKLGTTESKISRSRELILDDLDSIKRAYAELCKGCDEIVTFYEVPTLIVILIFSTKTIRSLYYMVIQLISAPKIDSLTYVTGLSFLYPIYIYLH
;
A
#
# COMPACT_ATOMS: atom_id res chain seq x y z
N MET A 1 6.96 -7.34 -31.17
CA MET A 1 7.48 -8.26 -30.15
C MET A 1 7.61 -7.63 -28.76
N ASN A 2 7.95 -6.34 -28.63
CA ASN A 2 8.11 -5.65 -27.32
C ASN A 2 6.84 -5.49 -26.46
N CYS A 3 5.63 -5.53 -27.03
CA CYS A 3 4.40 -5.32 -26.25
C CYS A 3 3.98 -6.56 -25.44
N LYS A 4 4.29 -7.77 -25.91
CA LYS A 4 3.93 -9.03 -25.23
C LYS A 4 4.80 -9.29 -24.00
N ILE A 5 6.11 -9.03 -24.09
CA ILE A 5 7.05 -9.21 -22.97
C ILE A 5 6.71 -8.26 -21.81
N LYS A 6 6.38 -6.99 -22.13
CA LYS A 6 5.90 -6.02 -21.13
C LYS A 6 4.64 -6.49 -20.40
N SER A 7 3.73 -7.18 -21.10
CA SER A 7 2.49 -7.71 -20.50
C SER A 7 2.74 -8.84 -19.50
N VAL A 8 3.69 -9.75 -19.77
CA VAL A 8 4.00 -10.88 -18.86
C VAL A 8 4.70 -10.40 -17.58
N CYS A 9 5.73 -9.57 -17.71
CA CYS A 9 6.44 -9.02 -16.54
C CYS A 9 5.49 -8.23 -15.63
N TYR A 10 4.57 -7.47 -16.21
CA TYR A 10 3.55 -6.75 -15.45
C TYR A 10 2.61 -7.69 -14.69
N ARG A 11 2.06 -8.71 -15.35
CA ARG A 11 1.19 -9.70 -14.68
C ARG A 11 1.90 -10.37 -13.50
N LEU A 12 3.16 -10.80 -13.70
CA LEU A 12 3.98 -11.38 -12.64
C LEU A 12 4.19 -10.41 -11.48
N PHE A 13 4.39 -9.13 -11.78
CA PHE A 13 4.59 -8.10 -10.77
C PHE A 13 3.32 -7.83 -9.95
N VAL A 14 2.15 -7.70 -10.58
CA VAL A 14 0.86 -7.58 -9.88
C VAL A 14 0.57 -8.80 -9.01
N ILE A 15 0.86 -10.00 -9.51
CA ILE A 15 0.73 -11.24 -8.74
C ILE A 15 1.68 -11.23 -7.53
N SER A 16 2.93 -10.78 -7.72
CA SER A 16 3.90 -10.63 -6.64
C SER A 16 3.44 -9.64 -5.56
N GLN A 17 2.92 -8.47 -5.96
CA GLN A 17 2.31 -7.50 -5.04
C GLN A 17 1.18 -8.11 -4.23
N TYR A 18 0.27 -8.83 -4.89
CA TYR A 18 -0.84 -9.49 -4.21
C TYR A 18 -0.36 -10.53 -3.19
N PHE A 19 0.58 -11.41 -3.56
CA PHE A 19 1.15 -12.38 -2.62
C PHE A 19 1.83 -11.69 -1.44
N PHE A 20 2.54 -10.59 -1.70
CA PHE A 20 3.16 -9.80 -0.66
C PHE A 20 2.13 -9.20 0.31
N PHE A 21 1.06 -8.57 -0.19
CA PHE A 21 -0.02 -8.05 0.66
C PHE A 21 -0.76 -9.15 1.42
N LYS A 22 -0.87 -10.35 0.83
CA LYS A 22 -1.45 -11.52 1.49
C LYS A 22 -0.58 -12.01 2.65
N ILE A 23 0.74 -12.10 2.45
CA ILE A 23 1.70 -12.48 3.51
C ILE A 23 1.71 -11.46 4.66
N ILE A 24 1.45 -10.19 4.38
CA ILE A 24 1.41 -9.15 5.42
C ILE A 24 0.03 -9.06 6.09
N GLY A 25 -0.96 -9.78 5.58
CA GLY A 25 -2.33 -9.78 6.11
C GLY A 25 -3.17 -8.57 5.71
N LEU A 26 -2.74 -7.80 4.71
CA LEU A 26 -3.52 -6.67 4.16
C LEU A 26 -4.52 -7.10 3.09
N SER A 27 -4.39 -8.33 2.59
CA SER A 27 -5.26 -8.90 1.55
C SER A 27 -5.83 -10.25 2.00
N PRO A 28 -6.80 -10.28 2.94
CA PRO A 28 -7.47 -11.51 3.38
C PRO A 28 -8.39 -12.15 2.32
N TRP A 29 -8.46 -11.63 1.10
CA TRP A 29 -9.24 -12.18 -0.01
C TRP A 29 -8.42 -13.06 -0.95
N SER A 30 -9.09 -13.87 -1.74
CA SER A 30 -8.50 -14.64 -2.84
C SER A 30 -8.71 -13.92 -4.18
N ILE A 31 -7.78 -14.12 -5.11
CA ILE A 31 -7.92 -13.76 -6.52
C ILE A 31 -8.29 -15.03 -7.29
N ASP A 32 -9.32 -14.96 -8.13
CA ASP A 32 -9.55 -15.99 -9.14
C ASP A 32 -8.48 -15.87 -10.24
N ALA A 33 -7.44 -16.70 -10.14
CA ALA A 33 -6.32 -16.71 -11.06
C ALA A 33 -6.61 -17.42 -12.38
N SER A 34 -7.76 -18.10 -12.51
CA SER A 34 -8.10 -18.88 -13.70
C SER A 34 -8.15 -17.99 -14.95
N GLU A 35 -8.75 -16.81 -14.87
CA GLU A 35 -8.83 -15.83 -15.96
C GLU A 35 -7.47 -15.18 -16.28
N ILE A 36 -6.59 -15.00 -15.29
CA ILE A 36 -5.27 -14.38 -15.47
C ILE A 36 -4.35 -15.28 -16.32
N ILE A 37 -4.46 -16.60 -16.13
CA ILE A 37 -3.61 -17.61 -16.77
C ILE A 37 -4.14 -17.98 -18.15
N THR A 38 -5.47 -18.07 -18.32
CA THR A 38 -6.11 -18.53 -19.57
C THR A 38 -6.35 -17.41 -20.59
N GLY A 39 -6.25 -16.13 -20.18
CA GLY A 39 -6.72 -15.01 -20.98
C GLY A 39 -5.91 -14.71 -22.25
N ASN A 40 -6.60 -14.72 -23.39
CA ASN A 40 -6.18 -14.10 -24.65
C ASN A 40 -5.63 -12.67 -24.42
N GLN A 41 -4.64 -12.23 -25.21
CA GLN A 41 -3.81 -11.02 -25.00
C GLN A 41 -4.53 -9.68 -24.76
N ARG A 42 -5.86 -9.62 -24.91
CA ARG A 42 -6.68 -8.42 -24.67
C ARG A 42 -7.52 -8.48 -23.39
N ILE A 43 -7.51 -9.57 -22.64
CA ILE A 43 -8.24 -9.61 -21.37
C ILE A 43 -7.45 -8.76 -20.35
N GLU A 44 -8.08 -7.63 -20.04
CA GLU A 44 -7.62 -6.56 -19.18
C GLU A 44 -7.35 -7.09 -17.77
N ILE A 45 -6.18 -6.76 -17.21
CA ILE A 45 -5.82 -7.04 -15.80
C ILE A 45 -6.88 -6.47 -14.81
N TYR A 46 -7.76 -5.59 -15.28
CA TYR A 46 -8.84 -5.00 -14.51
C TYR A 46 -10.04 -5.94 -14.23
N ASN A 47 -10.10 -7.13 -14.84
CA ASN A 47 -11.20 -8.09 -14.63
C ASN A 47 -10.98 -9.10 -13.50
N VAL A 48 -9.96 -8.91 -12.66
CA VAL A 48 -9.70 -9.84 -11.56
C VAL A 48 -10.88 -9.88 -10.59
N ILE A 49 -11.47 -11.08 -10.42
CA ILE A 49 -12.52 -11.32 -9.44
C ILE A 49 -11.88 -11.62 -8.09
N TYR A 50 -12.28 -10.84 -7.10
CA TYR A 50 -11.85 -11.02 -5.72
C TYR A 50 -12.88 -11.85 -4.96
N CYS A 51 -12.47 -12.97 -4.38
CA CYS A 51 -13.35 -13.86 -3.64
C CYS A 51 -13.03 -13.82 -2.14
N PHE A 52 -14.06 -14.10 -1.33
CA PHE A 52 -13.90 -14.11 0.11
C PHE A 52 -13.07 -15.35 0.47
N SER A 53 -12.03 -15.17 1.29
CA SER A 53 -11.17 -16.28 1.69
C SER A 53 -11.23 -16.50 3.21
N TYR A 54 -11.94 -17.54 3.63
CA TYR A 54 -11.91 -18.02 5.03
C TYR A 54 -10.47 -18.28 5.48
N ILE A 55 -9.64 -18.86 4.59
CA ILE A 55 -8.23 -19.14 4.87
C ILE A 55 -7.45 -17.84 5.11
N GLY A 56 -7.71 -16.78 4.32
CA GLY A 56 -7.08 -15.47 4.53
C GLY A 56 -7.47 -14.82 5.86
N VAL A 57 -8.74 -14.92 6.25
CA VAL A 57 -9.20 -14.44 7.56
C VAL A 57 -8.57 -15.24 8.70
N CYS A 58 -8.57 -16.58 8.63
CA CYS A 58 -7.91 -17.44 9.61
C CYS A 58 -6.41 -17.14 9.71
N TYR A 59 -5.74 -16.92 8.57
CA TYR A 59 -4.35 -16.51 8.53
C TYR A 59 -4.12 -15.19 9.28
N ASN A 60 -4.96 -14.18 9.07
CA ASN A 60 -4.85 -12.90 9.78
C ASN A 60 -5.07 -13.05 11.29
N ILE A 61 -5.99 -13.91 11.72
CA ILE A 61 -6.20 -14.21 13.15
C ILE A 61 -4.95 -14.87 13.75
N ILE A 62 -4.39 -15.87 13.08
CA ILE A 62 -3.14 -16.53 13.50
C ILE A 62 -2.00 -15.50 13.54
N PHE A 63 -1.89 -14.66 12.52
CA PHE A 63 -0.89 -13.60 12.43
C PHE A 63 -0.99 -12.63 13.62
N ILE A 64 -2.20 -12.22 13.99
CA ILE A 64 -2.46 -11.38 15.18
C ILE A 64 -2.03 -12.11 16.47
N LEU A 65 -2.40 -13.38 16.64
CA LEU A 65 -2.06 -14.15 17.85
C LEU A 65 -0.56 -14.37 17.99
N VAL A 66 0.12 -14.73 16.90
CA VAL A 66 1.58 -14.91 16.86
C VAL A 66 2.29 -13.60 17.14
N THR A 67 1.88 -12.51 16.47
CA THR A 67 2.45 -11.18 16.69
C THR A 67 2.25 -10.73 18.13
N SER A 68 1.05 -10.88 18.69
CA SER A 68 0.76 -10.54 20.09
C SER A 68 1.64 -11.33 21.06
N SER A 69 1.74 -12.65 20.88
CA SER A 69 2.57 -13.52 21.70
C SER A 69 4.05 -13.12 21.65
N LEU A 70 4.57 -12.86 20.45
CA LEU A 70 5.94 -12.41 20.25
C LEU A 70 6.19 -11.05 20.90
N ASN A 71 5.24 -10.12 20.84
CA ASN A 71 5.36 -8.81 21.50
C ASN A 71 5.40 -8.95 23.02
N ILE A 72 4.56 -9.79 23.62
CA ILE A 72 4.56 -10.04 25.07
C ILE A 72 5.89 -10.66 25.49
N TYR A 73 6.37 -11.66 24.74
CA TYR A 73 7.67 -12.28 24.99
C TYR A 73 8.83 -11.27 24.91
N CYS A 74 8.86 -10.46 23.84
CA CYS A 74 9.88 -9.43 23.66
C CYS A 74 9.83 -8.38 24.76
N PHE A 75 8.64 -7.96 25.17
CA PHE A 75 8.45 -7.00 26.26
C PHE A 75 9.02 -7.53 27.59
N ASN A 76 8.66 -8.75 27.97
CA ASN A 76 9.15 -9.39 29.19
C ASN A 76 10.67 -9.60 29.17
N TYR A 77 11.21 -10.06 28.03
CA TYR A 77 12.65 -10.24 27.86
C TYR A 77 13.40 -8.91 28.03
N ILE A 78 12.88 -7.83 27.46
CA ILE A 78 13.52 -6.52 27.53
C ILE A 78 13.47 -5.96 28.96
N ILE A 79 12.35 -6.14 29.69
CA ILE A 79 12.26 -5.74 31.11
C ILE A 79 13.33 -6.48 31.92
N LEU A 80 13.48 -7.80 31.71
CA LEU A 80 14.43 -8.63 32.44
C LEU A 80 15.89 -8.20 32.19
N MET A 81 16.23 -7.86 30.94
CA MET A 81 17.59 -7.46 30.56
C MET A 81 17.94 -6.00 30.93
N LYS A 82 16.95 -5.15 31.25
CA LYS A 82 17.16 -3.70 31.47
C LYS A 82 17.21 -3.26 32.94
N ILE A 83 17.44 -4.17 33.88
CA ILE A 83 17.64 -3.80 35.30
C ILE A 83 18.94 -2.97 35.50
N LEU A 84 19.85 -2.90 34.52
CA LEU A 84 21.14 -2.20 34.70
C LEU A 84 21.47 -1.02 33.77
N ASP A 85 20.71 -0.71 32.70
CA ASP A 85 21.04 0.48 31.87
C ASP A 85 19.83 1.17 31.17
N GLN A 86 19.67 2.45 31.54
CA GLN A 86 19.12 3.59 30.79
C GLN A 86 17.63 3.63 30.38
N ILE A 87 16.94 4.66 30.90
CA ILE A 87 15.60 5.19 30.55
C ILE A 87 15.28 5.14 29.04
N PHE A 88 16.28 5.39 28.18
CA PHE A 88 16.14 5.33 26.72
C PHE A 88 15.67 3.98 26.20
N GLY A 89 16.15 2.91 26.81
CA GLY A 89 15.73 1.57 26.50
C GLY A 89 14.25 1.38 26.76
N ILE A 90 13.73 1.88 27.88
CA ILE A 90 12.32 1.75 28.26
C ILE A 90 11.45 2.47 27.23
N PHE A 91 11.77 3.73 26.89
CA PHE A 91 11.03 4.48 25.87
C PHE A 91 10.98 3.79 24.51
N GLN A 92 12.10 3.25 24.02
CA GLN A 92 12.13 2.54 22.74
C GLN A 92 11.27 1.28 22.76
N THR A 93 11.27 0.55 23.87
CA THR A 93 10.49 -0.68 24.03
C THR A 93 8.99 -0.41 24.14
N THR A 94 8.59 0.58 24.95
CA THR A 94 7.19 1.01 25.06
C THR A 94 6.65 1.47 23.71
N PHE A 95 7.45 2.21 22.95
CA PHE A 95 7.05 2.66 21.62
C PHE A 95 6.94 1.50 20.60
N GLY A 96 7.87 0.54 20.66
CA GLY A 96 7.80 -0.67 19.84
C GLY A 96 6.52 -1.47 20.13
N PHE A 97 6.18 -1.65 21.40
CA PHE A 97 4.97 -2.32 21.85
C PHE A 97 3.70 -1.59 21.37
N PHE A 98 3.66 -0.26 21.54
CA PHE A 98 2.56 0.57 21.04
C PHE A 98 2.37 0.42 19.52
N SER A 99 3.46 0.51 18.75
CA SER A 99 3.43 0.34 17.30
C SER A 99 2.88 -1.03 16.89
N SER A 100 3.27 -2.09 17.61
CA SER A 100 2.76 -3.43 17.37
C SER A 100 1.26 -3.57 17.66
N ILE A 101 0.78 -3.00 18.76
CA ILE A 101 -0.67 -2.96 19.08
C ILE A 101 -1.42 -2.28 17.93
N CYS A 102 -0.93 -1.13 17.47
CA CYS A 102 -1.56 -0.42 16.36
C CYS A 102 -1.63 -1.26 15.07
N ILE A 103 -0.62 -2.08 14.77
CA ILE A 103 -0.65 -2.98 13.60
C ILE A 103 -1.68 -4.08 13.76
N ILE A 104 -1.77 -4.66 14.97
CA ILE A 104 -2.83 -5.63 15.28
C ILE A 104 -4.20 -4.99 15.00
N PHE A 105 -4.42 -3.76 15.44
CA PHE A 105 -5.65 -3.01 15.12
C PHE A 105 -5.84 -2.79 13.62
N ILE A 106 -4.80 -2.40 12.87
CA ILE A 106 -4.88 -2.24 11.41
C ILE A 106 -5.31 -3.54 10.73
N VAL A 107 -4.65 -4.67 11.05
CA VAL A 107 -4.97 -5.98 10.46
C VAL A 107 -6.38 -6.41 10.86
N LEU A 108 -6.79 -6.18 12.11
CA LEU A 108 -8.15 -6.45 12.58
C LEU A 108 -9.19 -5.63 11.80
N ILE A 109 -8.98 -4.32 11.64
CA ILE A 109 -9.89 -3.43 10.91
C ILE A 109 -10.01 -3.86 9.45
N ILE A 110 -8.89 -4.14 8.79
CA ILE A 110 -8.87 -4.62 7.40
C ILE A 110 -9.61 -5.95 7.30
N THR A 111 -9.38 -6.87 8.25
CA THR A 111 -10.08 -8.16 8.31
C THR A 111 -11.57 -8.00 8.62
N ALA A 112 -11.99 -7.00 9.39
CA ALA A 112 -13.40 -6.75 9.65
C ALA A 112 -14.11 -6.12 8.45
N ARG A 113 -13.42 -5.19 7.76
CA ARG A 113 -13.99 -4.36 6.68
C ARG A 113 -13.78 -4.93 5.27
N HIS A 114 -13.06 -6.04 5.08
CA HIS A 114 -12.69 -6.54 3.73
C HIS A 114 -13.89 -6.79 2.79
N LYS A 115 -15.09 -7.06 3.31
CA LYS A 115 -16.30 -7.20 2.47
C LYS A 115 -16.61 -5.92 1.69
N LEU A 116 -16.33 -4.74 2.26
CA LEU A 116 -16.54 -3.45 1.62
C LEU A 116 -15.63 -3.31 0.40
N ILE A 117 -14.32 -3.53 0.56
CA ILE A 117 -13.37 -3.38 -0.56
C ILE A 117 -13.62 -4.42 -1.66
N MET A 118 -14.03 -5.64 -1.30
CA MET A 118 -14.40 -6.65 -2.30
C MET A 118 -15.65 -6.28 -3.08
N ASN A 119 -16.70 -5.82 -2.40
CA ASN A 119 -17.92 -5.35 -3.06
C ASN A 119 -17.60 -4.18 -3.99
N PHE A 120 -16.75 -3.26 -3.55
CA PHE A 120 -16.27 -2.17 -4.38
C PHE A 120 -15.57 -2.66 -5.65
N ILE A 121 -14.57 -3.54 -5.54
CA ILE A 121 -13.82 -3.98 -6.72
C ILE A 121 -14.71 -4.80 -7.67
N ASN A 122 -15.45 -5.78 -7.13
CA ASN A 122 -16.21 -6.72 -7.97
C ASN A 122 -17.47 -6.10 -8.57
N ASN A 123 -18.19 -5.25 -7.81
CA ASN A 123 -19.47 -4.73 -8.25
C ASN A 123 -19.35 -3.32 -8.82
N HIS A 124 -18.51 -2.46 -8.25
CA HIS A 124 -18.39 -1.09 -8.75
C HIS A 124 -17.37 -1.01 -9.88
N LEU A 125 -16.10 -1.35 -9.65
CA LEU A 125 -15.06 -1.20 -10.70
C LEU A 125 -15.33 -2.06 -11.93
N ARG A 126 -15.75 -3.32 -11.75
CA ARG A 126 -15.99 -4.22 -12.87
C ARG A 126 -17.21 -3.82 -13.70
N ASN A 127 -18.33 -3.47 -13.06
CA ASN A 127 -19.52 -3.05 -13.80
C ASN A 127 -19.27 -1.72 -14.52
N PHE A 128 -18.54 -0.82 -13.87
CA PHE A 128 -18.05 0.42 -14.47
C PHE A 128 -17.23 0.15 -15.74
N ASP A 129 -16.21 -0.71 -15.66
CA ASP A 129 -15.35 -0.99 -16.81
C ASP A 129 -16.13 -1.71 -17.92
N LYS A 130 -17.05 -2.61 -17.56
CA LYS A 130 -17.94 -3.28 -18.51
C LYS A 130 -18.86 -2.29 -19.24
N ASN A 131 -19.43 -1.33 -18.53
CA ASN A 131 -20.33 -0.31 -19.09
C ASN A 131 -19.59 0.70 -19.97
N LEU A 132 -18.34 1.05 -19.64
CA LEU A 132 -17.57 1.97 -20.47
C LEU A 132 -16.86 1.28 -21.64
N ASN A 133 -16.56 -0.02 -21.55
CA ASN A 133 -16.01 -0.79 -22.65
C ASN A 133 -16.96 -0.88 -23.86
N THR A 134 -18.25 -0.57 -23.72
CA THR A 134 -19.18 -0.42 -24.85
C THR A 134 -19.04 0.93 -25.57
N CYS A 135 -18.43 1.93 -24.93
CA CYS A 135 -18.20 3.24 -25.52
C CYS A 135 -16.97 3.19 -26.44
N ALA A 136 -17.12 3.66 -27.68
CA ALA A 136 -16.14 3.42 -28.75
C ALA A 136 -14.77 4.14 -28.63
N ASP A 137 -14.51 4.86 -27.53
CA ASP A 137 -13.26 5.57 -27.26
C ASP A 137 -12.70 5.39 -25.84
N TYR A 138 -13.28 4.46 -25.07
CA TYR A 138 -12.78 4.12 -23.75
C TYR A 138 -11.45 3.38 -23.86
N GLU A 139 -10.42 3.91 -23.20
CA GLU A 139 -9.12 3.24 -23.12
C GLU A 139 -8.45 3.61 -21.81
N ILE A 140 -8.27 2.63 -20.93
CA ILE A 140 -7.49 2.81 -19.71
C ILE A 140 -6.01 2.75 -20.10
N LYS A 141 -5.34 3.90 -20.05
CA LYS A 141 -3.89 3.95 -20.25
C LYS A 141 -3.19 3.31 -19.06
N TYR A 142 -2.30 2.37 -19.39
CA TYR A 142 -1.41 1.77 -18.41
C TYR A 142 -0.50 2.82 -17.78
N ASP A 143 -0.34 2.74 -16.45
CA ASP A 143 0.50 3.64 -15.68
C ASP A 143 1.38 2.84 -14.71
N CYS A 144 2.70 2.94 -14.88
CA CYS A 144 3.69 2.29 -14.03
C CYS A 144 3.79 2.92 -12.63
N THR A 145 3.08 4.02 -12.35
CA THR A 145 3.20 4.77 -11.09
C THR A 145 2.98 3.88 -9.86
N ASN A 146 1.99 2.99 -9.90
CA ASN A 146 1.74 2.03 -8.80
C ASN A 146 2.92 1.08 -8.57
N ASP A 147 3.55 0.65 -9.66
CA ASP A 147 4.66 -0.29 -9.57
C ASP A 147 5.91 0.37 -9.02
N VAL A 148 6.16 1.62 -9.44
CA VAL A 148 7.25 2.44 -8.93
C VAL A 148 7.05 2.75 -7.45
N ILE A 149 5.83 3.12 -7.03
CA ILE A 149 5.50 3.38 -5.62
C ILE A 149 5.71 2.12 -4.77
N PHE A 150 5.24 0.96 -5.24
CA PHE A 150 5.41 -0.30 -4.53
C PHE A 150 6.90 -0.69 -4.43
N ALA A 151 7.61 -0.70 -5.55
CA ALA A 151 9.01 -1.12 -5.61
C ALA A 151 9.92 -0.18 -4.80
N SER A 152 9.72 1.14 -4.89
CA SER A 152 10.48 2.11 -4.11
C SER A 152 10.27 1.93 -2.62
N ASN A 153 9.02 1.78 -2.16
CA ASN A 153 8.75 1.52 -0.74
C ASN A 153 9.31 0.17 -0.29
N PHE A 154 9.20 -0.88 -1.12
CA PHE A 154 9.77 -2.20 -0.83
C PHE A 154 11.28 -2.13 -0.64
N ILE A 155 12.00 -1.50 -1.58
CA ILE A 155 13.45 -1.33 -1.53
C ILE A 155 13.83 -0.51 -0.30
N PHE A 156 13.22 0.66 -0.10
CA PHE A 156 13.53 1.55 1.02
C PHE A 156 13.34 0.86 2.38
N THR A 157 12.17 0.26 2.60
CA THR A 157 11.86 -0.41 3.87
C THR A 157 12.71 -1.65 4.11
N SER A 158 13.01 -2.42 3.06
CA SER A 158 13.90 -3.59 3.14
C SER A 158 15.35 -3.18 3.44
N THR A 159 15.88 -2.16 2.76
CA THR A 159 17.23 -1.64 3.03
C THR A 159 17.36 -1.16 4.47
N ILE A 160 16.38 -0.42 4.99
CA ILE A 160 16.38 0.02 6.40
C ILE A 160 16.36 -1.20 7.35
N ALA A 161 15.52 -2.20 7.06
CA ALA A 161 15.44 -3.40 7.88
C ALA A 161 16.78 -4.17 7.89
N ILE A 162 17.39 -4.36 6.73
CA ILE A 162 18.68 -5.03 6.55
C ILE A 162 19.80 -4.28 7.28
N VAL A 163 19.92 -2.97 7.06
CA VAL A 163 20.92 -2.11 7.72
C VAL A 163 20.78 -2.23 9.25
N ARG A 164 19.57 -2.06 9.79
CA ARG A 164 19.35 -2.19 11.24
C ARG A 164 19.70 -3.58 11.77
N GLN A 165 19.49 -4.62 10.98
CA GLN A 165 19.85 -5.97 11.37
C GLN A 165 21.37 -6.17 11.44
N PHE A 166 22.12 -5.65 10.46
CA PHE A 166 23.58 -5.74 10.44
C PHE A 166 24.24 -4.97 11.58
N PHE A 167 23.71 -3.80 11.94
CA PHE A 167 24.28 -2.97 13.02
C PHE A 167 23.80 -3.36 14.42
N SER A 168 22.86 -4.31 14.55
CA SER A 168 22.37 -4.77 15.84
C SER A 168 23.12 -6.00 16.32
N LYS A 169 23.57 -5.97 17.58
CA LYS A 169 24.10 -7.17 18.25
C LYS A 169 23.01 -8.19 18.61
N SER A 170 21.74 -7.77 18.65
CA SER A 170 20.62 -8.63 19.07
C SER A 170 19.79 -9.11 17.89
N LYS A 171 19.59 -10.44 17.81
CA LYS A 171 18.67 -11.10 16.87
C LYS A 171 17.20 -10.68 17.07
N LEU A 172 16.85 -10.18 18.26
CA LEU A 172 15.50 -9.72 18.57
C LEU A 172 15.13 -8.41 17.87
N ILE A 173 16.09 -7.70 17.27
CA ILE A 173 15.80 -6.44 16.60
C ILE A 173 14.92 -6.60 15.36
N VAL A 174 14.91 -7.79 14.73
CA VAL A 174 14.00 -8.12 13.63
C VAL A 174 12.55 -7.91 14.06
N PHE A 175 12.18 -8.45 15.24
CA PHE A 175 10.82 -8.36 15.76
C PHE A 175 10.44 -6.93 16.16
N ILE A 176 11.39 -6.13 16.63
CA ILE A 176 11.17 -4.71 16.95
C ILE A 176 11.01 -3.86 15.68
N ASN A 177 11.67 -4.24 14.59
CA ASN A 177 11.63 -3.50 13.32
C ASN A 177 10.48 -3.94 12.41
N LEU A 178 9.99 -5.17 12.56
CA LEU A 178 8.87 -5.69 11.78
C LEU A 178 7.65 -4.76 11.84
N PRO A 179 7.25 -4.22 13.01
CA PRO A 179 6.20 -3.22 13.07
C PRO A 179 6.42 -2.02 12.15
N ASN A 180 7.65 -1.51 12.11
CA ASN A 180 7.99 -0.35 11.28
C ASN A 180 7.83 -0.66 9.80
N PHE A 181 8.25 -1.85 9.37
CA PHE A 181 8.05 -2.33 8.02
C PHE A 181 6.55 -2.40 7.68
N LEU A 182 5.75 -3.07 8.52
CA LEU A 182 4.33 -3.31 8.29
C LEU A 182 3.50 -2.01 8.24
N THR A 183 3.86 -1.00 9.04
CA THR A 183 3.08 0.26 9.14
C THR A 183 3.02 1.10 7.87
N THR A 184 3.97 0.95 6.94
CA THR A 184 3.97 1.72 5.68
C THR A 184 2.95 1.18 4.67
N TRP A 185 2.70 -0.12 4.70
CA TRP A 185 1.99 -0.83 3.66
C TRP A 185 0.49 -0.51 3.52
N PRO A 186 -0.26 -0.19 4.60
CA PRO A 186 -1.63 0.30 4.46
C PRO A 186 -1.73 1.58 3.61
N LEU A 187 -0.78 2.52 3.73
CA LEU A 187 -0.75 3.74 2.92
C LEU A 187 -0.41 3.44 1.46
N ILE A 188 0.53 2.53 1.21
CA ILE A 188 0.86 2.10 -0.16
C ILE A 188 -0.36 1.43 -0.80
N HIS A 189 -1.03 0.56 -0.06
CA HIS A 189 -2.23 -0.13 -0.53
C HIS A 189 -3.36 0.86 -0.83
N TYR A 190 -3.61 1.83 0.05
CA TYR A 190 -4.54 2.93 -0.18
C TYR A 190 -4.18 3.76 -1.43
N THR A 191 -2.91 4.10 -1.59
CA THR A 191 -2.41 4.88 -2.74
C THR A 191 -2.64 4.15 -4.06
N ILE A 192 -2.42 2.83 -4.09
CA ILE A 192 -2.68 1.98 -5.25
C ILE A 192 -4.16 2.06 -5.65
N PHE A 193 -5.09 1.97 -4.69
CA PHE A 193 -6.53 2.10 -4.95
C PHE A 193 -6.93 3.48 -5.47
N ILE A 194 -6.38 4.55 -4.90
CA ILE A 194 -6.62 5.91 -5.40
C ILE A 194 -6.14 6.05 -6.84
N ASN A 195 -4.95 5.56 -7.16
CA ASN A 195 -4.40 5.64 -8.51
C ASN A 195 -5.25 4.83 -9.51
N ILE A 196 -5.74 3.66 -9.11
CA ILE A 196 -6.67 2.83 -9.88
C ILE A 196 -7.96 3.61 -10.22
N ILE A 197 -8.53 4.37 -9.28
CA ILE A 197 -9.69 5.24 -9.54
C ILE A 197 -9.30 6.45 -10.41
N LYS A 198 -8.18 7.11 -10.09
CA LYS A 198 -7.68 8.30 -10.81
C LYS A 198 -7.49 8.02 -12.30
N LEU A 199 -6.97 6.84 -12.66
CA LEU A 199 -6.83 6.43 -14.05
C LEU A 199 -8.17 6.31 -14.78
N ARG A 200 -9.21 5.85 -14.09
CA ARG A 200 -10.57 5.74 -14.64
C ARG A 200 -11.21 7.11 -14.83
N PHE A 201 -11.08 8.02 -13.87
CA PHE A 201 -11.49 9.43 -14.07
C PHE A 201 -10.74 10.07 -15.25
N LYS A 202 -9.44 9.81 -15.38
CA LYS A 202 -8.65 10.30 -16.53
C LYS A 202 -9.16 9.73 -17.85
N SER A 203 -9.55 8.46 -17.89
CA SER A 203 -10.13 7.81 -19.07
C SER A 203 -11.49 8.43 -19.44
N ILE A 204 -12.39 8.62 -18.46
CA ILE A 204 -13.68 9.29 -18.67
C ILE A 204 -13.48 10.71 -19.21
N ASN A 205 -12.59 11.49 -18.58
CA ASN A 205 -12.31 12.86 -19.02
C ASN A 205 -11.77 12.87 -20.45
N SER A 206 -10.88 11.93 -20.79
CA SER A 206 -10.40 11.78 -22.16
C SER A 206 -11.52 11.42 -23.14
N MET A 207 -12.49 10.60 -22.74
CA MET A 207 -13.63 10.24 -23.57
C MET A 207 -14.55 11.45 -23.81
N LEU A 208 -14.86 12.22 -22.76
CA LEU A 208 -15.66 13.44 -22.87
C LEU A 208 -15.02 14.46 -23.81
N LEU A 209 -13.70 14.65 -23.73
CA LEU A 209 -12.96 15.53 -24.63
C LEU A 209 -13.04 15.08 -26.09
N LYS A 210 -12.95 13.77 -26.35
CA LYS A 210 -13.08 13.21 -27.70
C LYS A 210 -14.51 13.31 -28.25
N LEU A 211 -15.53 13.18 -27.40
CA LEU A 211 -16.93 13.36 -27.80
C LEU A 211 -17.21 14.82 -28.21
N GLY A 212 -16.56 15.79 -27.57
CA GLY A 212 -16.71 17.21 -27.88
C GLY A 212 -15.86 17.69 -29.07
N THR A 213 -15.03 16.84 -29.66
CA THR A 213 -14.10 17.21 -30.73
C THR A 213 -14.26 16.30 -31.96
N THR A 214 -13.74 16.72 -33.11
CA THR A 214 -13.68 15.89 -34.32
C THR A 214 -12.66 14.74 -34.22
N GLU A 215 -11.98 14.58 -33.07
CA GLU A 215 -10.98 13.53 -32.84
C GLU A 215 -11.57 12.16 -32.50
N SER A 216 -12.90 12.04 -32.41
CA SER A 216 -13.57 10.75 -32.29
C SER A 216 -13.12 9.81 -33.41
N LYS A 217 -12.69 8.60 -33.05
CA LYS A 217 -12.25 7.58 -34.02
C LYS A 217 -13.39 7.07 -34.90
N ILE A 218 -14.65 7.40 -34.57
CA ILE A 218 -15.84 6.88 -35.23
C ILE A 218 -16.81 8.04 -35.51
N SER A 219 -17.34 8.13 -36.74
CA SER A 219 -18.48 9.00 -37.03
C SER A 219 -19.72 8.44 -36.35
N ARG A 220 -20.27 9.15 -35.34
CA ARG A 220 -21.40 8.65 -34.55
C ARG A 220 -22.69 9.38 -34.88
N SER A 221 -23.80 8.64 -34.84
CA SER A 221 -25.13 9.24 -34.82
C SER A 221 -25.35 9.99 -33.51
N ARG A 222 -26.25 10.98 -33.51
CA ARG A 222 -26.58 11.74 -32.29
C ARG A 222 -27.10 10.85 -31.16
N GLU A 223 -27.82 9.79 -31.49
CA GLU A 223 -28.38 8.82 -30.53
C GLU A 223 -27.27 8.07 -29.77
N LEU A 224 -26.25 7.57 -30.47
CA LEU A 224 -25.10 6.90 -29.83
C LEU A 224 -24.31 7.86 -28.91
N ILE A 225 -24.21 9.14 -29.28
CA ILE A 225 -23.56 10.14 -28.44
C ILE A 225 -24.33 10.35 -27.13
N LEU A 226 -25.66 10.37 -27.17
CA LEU A 226 -26.49 10.48 -25.97
C LEU A 226 -26.36 9.24 -25.08
N ASP A 227 -26.37 8.05 -25.66
CA ASP A 227 -26.16 6.79 -24.93
C ASP A 227 -24.79 6.74 -24.23
N ASP A 228 -23.75 7.21 -24.91
CA ASP A 228 -22.40 7.31 -24.35
C ASP A 228 -22.35 8.33 -23.19
N LEU A 229 -23.00 9.49 -23.33
CA LEU A 229 -23.07 10.50 -22.27
C LEU A 229 -23.81 9.96 -21.02
N ASP A 230 -24.91 9.24 -21.22
CA ASP A 230 -25.64 8.61 -20.10
C ASP A 230 -24.83 7.50 -19.44
N SER A 231 -24.05 6.75 -20.21
CA SER A 231 -23.12 5.75 -19.70
C SER A 231 -21.99 6.38 -18.90
N ILE A 232 -21.37 7.46 -19.42
CA ILE A 232 -20.35 8.24 -18.73
C ILE A 232 -20.89 8.83 -17.42
N LYS A 233 -22.07 9.43 -17.43
CA LYS A 233 -22.69 10.03 -16.24
C LYS A 233 -22.90 9.00 -15.13
N ARG A 234 -23.44 7.83 -15.48
CA ARG A 234 -23.64 6.71 -14.53
C ARG A 234 -22.30 6.22 -13.99
N ALA A 235 -21.34 6.02 -14.87
CA ALA A 235 -20.00 5.57 -14.54
C ALA A 235 -19.27 6.55 -13.58
N TYR A 236 -19.41 7.86 -13.81
CA TYR A 236 -18.87 8.89 -12.94
C TYR A 236 -19.50 8.85 -11.54
N ALA A 237 -20.82 8.75 -11.45
CA ALA A 237 -21.53 8.66 -10.17
C ALA A 237 -21.12 7.40 -9.37
N GLU A 238 -20.97 6.26 -10.04
CA GLU A 238 -20.48 5.02 -9.41
C GLU A 238 -19.04 5.12 -8.92
N LEU A 239 -18.14 5.76 -9.68
CA LEU A 239 -16.78 6.02 -9.22
C LEU A 239 -16.73 6.94 -8.01
N CYS A 240 -17.57 7.99 -7.97
CA CYS A 240 -17.67 8.87 -6.80
C CYS A 240 -18.10 8.09 -5.55
N LYS A 241 -19.16 7.27 -5.66
CA LYS A 241 -19.58 6.39 -4.56
C LYS A 241 -18.46 5.43 -4.14
N GLY A 242 -17.73 4.89 -5.12
CA GLY A 242 -16.57 4.06 -4.90
C GLY A 242 -15.43 4.73 -4.13
N CYS A 243 -15.20 6.01 -4.38
CA CYS A 243 -14.24 6.81 -3.62
C CYS A 243 -14.65 6.88 -2.15
N ASP A 244 -15.93 7.13 -1.86
CA ASP A 244 -16.44 7.21 -0.50
C ASP A 244 -16.28 5.87 0.24
N GLU A 245 -16.52 4.74 -0.44
CA GLU A 245 -16.32 3.40 0.12
C GLU A 245 -14.84 3.12 0.43
N ILE A 246 -13.92 3.52 -0.45
CA ILE A 246 -12.47 3.38 -0.20
C ILE A 246 -12.02 4.28 0.95
N VAL A 247 -12.48 5.53 0.99
CA VAL A 247 -12.17 6.46 2.09
C VAL A 247 -12.66 5.86 3.41
N THR A 248 -13.92 5.41 3.46
CA THR A 248 -14.49 4.75 4.64
C THR A 248 -13.70 3.51 5.04
N PHE A 249 -13.20 2.72 4.08
CA PHE A 249 -12.38 1.55 4.40
C PHE A 249 -11.02 1.92 5.04
N TYR A 250 -10.33 2.94 4.50
CA TYR A 250 -8.97 3.30 4.90
C TYR A 250 -8.86 4.41 5.94
N GLU A 251 -9.95 5.10 6.31
CA GLU A 251 -9.93 6.24 7.24
C GLU A 251 -9.19 5.91 8.55
N VAL A 252 -9.57 4.80 9.22
CA VAL A 252 -9.05 4.44 10.54
C VAL A 252 -7.65 3.85 10.43
N PRO A 253 -7.35 2.91 9.50
CA PRO A 253 -5.99 2.44 9.29
C PRO A 253 -5.02 3.58 8.97
N THR A 254 -5.43 4.54 8.13
CA THR A 254 -4.62 5.70 7.76
C THR A 254 -4.35 6.59 8.97
N LEU A 255 -5.38 6.89 9.77
CA LEU A 255 -5.23 7.67 11.00
C LEU A 255 -4.26 7.02 11.99
N ILE A 256 -4.37 5.69 12.19
CA ILE A 256 -3.45 4.94 13.03
C ILE A 256 -2.02 5.06 12.51
N VAL A 257 -1.81 4.90 11.20
CA VAL A 257 -0.48 5.01 10.59
C VAL A 257 0.10 6.42 10.76
N ILE A 258 -0.69 7.48 10.53
CA ILE A 258 -0.28 8.86 10.75
C ILE A 258 0.14 9.09 12.20
N LEU A 259 -0.62 8.57 13.17
CA LEU A 259 -0.30 8.69 14.59
C LEU A 259 1.02 7.99 14.95
N ILE A 260 1.25 6.79 14.39
CA ILE A 260 2.52 6.06 14.57
C ILE A 260 3.67 6.88 13.97
N PHE A 261 3.53 7.39 12.74
CA PHE A 261 4.59 8.18 12.10
C PHE A 261 4.87 9.48 12.83
N SER A 262 3.84 10.16 13.32
CA SER A 262 3.99 11.39 14.09
C SER A 262 4.79 11.13 15.37
N THR A 263 4.41 10.10 16.12
CA THR A 263 5.13 9.71 17.34
C THR A 263 6.57 9.26 17.03
N LYS A 264 6.79 8.51 15.94
CA LYS A 264 8.15 8.14 15.47
C LYS A 264 8.98 9.36 15.15
N THR A 265 8.42 10.33 14.46
CA THR A 265 9.11 11.54 14.01
C THR A 265 9.52 12.38 15.20
N ILE A 266 8.59 12.64 16.14
CA ILE A 266 8.87 13.35 17.39
C ILE A 266 10.00 12.66 18.16
N ARG A 267 9.93 11.33 18.31
CA ARG A 267 10.96 10.54 18.98
C ARG A 267 12.32 10.62 18.28
N SER A 268 12.35 10.50 16.95
CA SER A 268 13.59 10.61 16.18
C SER A 268 14.21 12.02 16.29
N LEU A 269 13.38 13.07 16.22
CA LEU A 269 13.82 14.45 16.41
C LEU A 269 14.40 14.66 17.81
N TYR A 270 13.73 14.17 18.84
CA TYR A 270 14.23 14.21 20.22
C TYR A 270 15.61 13.56 20.35
N TYR A 271 15.81 12.37 19.77
CA TYR A 271 17.13 11.71 19.79
C TYR A 271 18.19 12.47 19.00
N MET A 272 17.84 13.01 17.84
CA MET A 272 18.75 13.83 17.05
C MET A 272 19.21 15.05 17.84
N VAL A 273 18.29 15.76 18.51
CA VAL A 273 18.60 16.91 19.36
C VAL A 273 19.50 16.52 20.53
N ILE A 274 19.21 15.42 21.22
CA ILE A 274 20.07 14.94 22.32
C ILE A 274 21.47 14.60 21.82
N GLN A 275 21.62 13.92 20.67
CA GLN A 275 22.93 13.61 20.12
C GLN A 275 23.72 14.85 19.72
N LEU A 276 23.03 15.90 19.25
CA LEU A 276 23.66 17.19 18.94
C LEU A 276 24.13 17.93 20.19
N ILE A 277 23.33 17.91 21.27
CA ILE A 277 23.67 18.59 22.54
C ILE A 277 24.74 17.82 23.31
N SER A 278 24.60 16.51 23.42
CA SER A 278 25.46 15.62 24.21
C SER A 278 26.72 15.20 23.46
N ALA A 279 27.34 16.09 22.69
CA ALA A 279 28.51 15.76 21.87
C ALA A 279 29.84 15.94 22.61
N PRO A 280 30.41 14.91 23.28
CA PRO A 280 31.84 14.68 23.23
C PRO A 280 32.14 13.72 22.07
N LYS A 281 33.06 14.11 21.18
CA LYS A 281 33.67 13.31 20.10
C LYS A 281 32.73 12.29 19.46
N ILE A 282 31.78 12.77 18.65
CA ILE A 282 31.02 11.90 17.74
C ILE A 282 32.06 11.17 16.87
N ASP A 283 32.03 9.84 16.89
CA ASP A 283 32.87 9.02 16.02
C ASP A 283 32.57 9.39 14.57
N SER A 284 33.60 9.83 13.85
CA SER A 284 33.54 10.34 12.48
C SER A 284 32.75 9.41 11.55
N LEU A 285 32.80 8.10 11.78
CA LEU A 285 32.07 7.10 11.02
C LEU A 285 30.55 7.24 11.16
N THR A 286 30.05 7.56 12.35
CA THR A 286 28.62 7.73 12.63
C THR A 286 28.09 9.03 12.02
N TYR A 287 28.92 10.07 12.03
CA TYR A 287 28.61 11.35 11.40
C TYR A 287 28.57 11.25 9.88
N VAL A 288 29.57 10.58 9.28
CA VAL A 288 29.62 10.34 7.83
C VAL A 288 28.47 9.44 7.38
N THR A 289 28.14 8.38 8.12
CA THR A 289 26.96 7.56 7.78
C THR A 289 25.66 8.34 7.90
N GLY A 290 25.49 9.19 8.92
CA GLY A 290 24.35 10.11 9.02
C GLY A 290 24.23 11.06 7.83
N LEU A 291 25.34 11.69 7.41
CA LEU A 291 25.39 12.54 6.22
C LEU A 291 25.09 11.77 4.94
N SER A 292 25.62 10.55 4.78
CA SER A 292 25.34 9.68 3.64
C SER A 292 23.86 9.29 3.54
N PHE A 293 23.14 9.19 4.67
CA PHE A 293 21.69 8.98 4.68
C PHE A 293 20.88 10.24 4.36
N LEU A 294 21.42 11.43 4.64
CA LEU A 294 20.79 12.71 4.29
C LEU A 294 21.07 13.15 2.84
N TYR A 295 22.15 12.66 2.24
CA TYR A 295 22.55 13.00 0.87
C TYR A 295 21.48 12.69 -0.21
N PRO A 296 20.75 11.55 -0.17
CA PRO A 296 19.64 11.31 -1.09
C PRO A 296 18.49 12.31 -0.92
N ILE A 297 18.24 12.79 0.31
CA ILE A 297 17.21 13.79 0.60
C ILE A 297 17.63 15.15 0.05
N TYR A 298 18.92 15.50 0.19
CA TYR A 298 19.48 16.72 -0.39
C TYR A 298 19.39 16.72 -1.93
N ILE A 299 19.76 15.61 -2.60
CA ILE A 299 19.60 15.46 -4.05
C ILE A 299 18.13 15.51 -4.47
N TYR A 300 17.21 15.04 -3.65
CA TYR A 300 15.78 15.07 -4.01
C TYR A 300 15.17 16.49 -3.92
N LEU A 301 15.75 17.36 -3.08
CA LEU A 301 15.27 18.73 -2.88
C LEU A 301 15.87 19.76 -3.85
N HIS A 302 16.92 19.39 -4.60
CA HIS A 302 17.65 20.25 -5.53
C HIS A 302 17.72 19.65 -6.94
#